data_AF-A0A2G9NVG7-F1
#
_entry.id   AF-A0A2G9NVG7-F1
#
_cell.length_a   1.000
_cell.length_b   1.000
_cell.length_c   1.000
_cell.angle_alpha   90.00
_cell.angle_beta   90.00
_cell.angle_gamma   90.00
#
_symmetry.space_group_name_H-M   'P 1'
#
loop_
_entity.id
_entity.type
_entity.pdbx_description
1 polymer ?
#
loop_
_entity_poly.entity_id
_entity_poly.type
_entity_poly.pdbx_seq_one_letter_code
_entity_poly.pdbx_strand_id
1 'polypeptide(L)'
;AIKLGNVKGVGDVYQVGAPLDKQIQAFEKVGIKAPYLPSLKQVARIRLAELSNDFSRTSIAPIAIKGEPTILSKDSPLMNPLMASYTVSQHKNSKYPFFQGTDIYEQARKIAIEDSSLSPEKRRAIILPHNKDFTLTLENEEAVFLLGETTQEYFDKFTNGQIKFYNLRQSEDNQTLINYLWFNDPCYGSGVDAGDWSLDNGGRSFGVVFF
;
A
#
# COMPACT_ATOMS: atom_id res chain seq x y z
N ALA A 1 18.79 -6.96 3.06
CA ALA A 1 17.50 -7.67 3.15
C ALA A 1 17.76 -9.11 3.55
N ILE A 2 16.94 -9.68 4.43
CA ILE A 2 17.06 -11.07 4.87
C ILE A 2 16.08 -11.90 4.06
N LYS A 3 16.53 -12.99 3.42
CA LYS A 3 15.62 -13.93 2.74
C LYS A 3 14.86 -14.72 3.79
N LEU A 4 13.53 -14.70 3.72
CA LEU A 4 12.67 -15.46 4.62
C LEU A 4 12.37 -16.86 4.05
N GLY A 5 12.10 -16.94 2.75
CA GLY A 5 11.70 -18.20 2.11
C GLY A 5 11.11 -17.97 0.72
N ASN A 6 10.46 -19.00 0.17
CA ASN A 6 9.76 -18.94 -1.11
C ASN A 6 8.28 -19.23 -0.90
N VAL A 7 7.40 -18.45 -1.51
CA VAL A 7 5.95 -18.65 -1.47
C VAL A 7 5.45 -18.94 -2.88
N LYS A 8 4.79 -20.09 -3.06
CA LYS A 8 4.26 -20.50 -4.37
C LYS A 8 3.32 -19.44 -4.95
N GLY A 9 3.59 -19.01 -6.19
CA GLY A 9 2.80 -17.96 -6.86
C GLY A 9 3.06 -16.54 -6.34
N VAL A 10 4.11 -16.34 -5.53
CA VAL A 10 4.63 -15.03 -5.11
C VAL A 10 6.14 -14.92 -5.36
N GLY A 11 6.91 -15.99 -5.16
CA GLY A 11 8.37 -15.99 -5.38
C GLY A 11 9.17 -15.93 -4.08
N ASP A 12 10.44 -15.52 -4.19
CA ASP A 12 11.33 -15.40 -3.04
C ASP A 12 11.01 -14.13 -2.23
N VAL A 13 10.79 -14.32 -0.94
CA VAL A 13 10.38 -13.26 -0.01
C VAL A 13 11.57 -12.82 0.81
N TYR A 14 11.78 -11.52 0.85
CA TYR A 14 12.79 -10.84 1.65
C TYR A 14 12.15 -9.88 2.63
N GLN A 15 12.85 -9.58 3.72
CA GLN A 15 12.41 -8.62 4.72
C GLN A 15 13.53 -7.64 5.10
N VAL A 16 13.15 -6.39 5.36
CA VAL A 16 14.02 -5.33 5.87
C VAL A 16 13.26 -4.46 6.88
N GLY A 17 13.83 -4.26 8.07
CA GLY A 17 13.43 -3.19 8.99
C GLY A 17 14.32 -1.97 8.80
N ALA A 18 13.80 -0.92 8.14
CA ALA A 18 14.53 0.31 7.87
C ALA A 18 13.57 1.44 7.44
N PRO A 19 14.02 2.72 7.47
CA PRO A 19 13.33 3.79 6.76
C PRO A 19 13.13 3.42 5.29
N LEU A 20 12.07 3.93 4.66
CA LEU A 20 11.64 3.48 3.34
C LEU A 20 12.72 3.61 2.25
N ASP A 21 13.45 4.72 2.21
CA ASP A 21 14.54 4.94 1.25
C ASP A 21 15.60 3.84 1.36
N LYS A 22 15.94 3.43 2.59
CA LYS A 22 16.88 2.35 2.87
C LYS A 22 16.33 0.96 2.56
N GLN A 23 15.01 0.77 2.70
CA GLN A 23 14.38 -0.47 2.27
C GLN A 23 14.49 -0.66 0.76
N ILE A 24 14.17 0.37 -0.03
CA ILE A 24 14.30 0.33 -1.49
C ILE A 24 15.74 -0.03 -1.89
N GLN A 25 16.74 0.65 -1.33
CA GLN A 25 18.15 0.34 -1.57
C GLN A 25 18.52 -1.10 -1.19
N ALA A 26 17.99 -1.61 -0.09
CA ALA A 26 18.27 -2.96 0.37
C ALA A 26 17.59 -4.03 -0.48
N PHE A 27 16.40 -3.76 -1.02
CA PHE A 27 15.67 -4.64 -1.92
C PHE A 27 16.30 -4.67 -3.32
N GLU A 28 16.69 -3.51 -3.85
CA GLU A 28 17.43 -3.42 -5.12
C GLU A 28 18.71 -4.26 -5.11
N LYS A 29 19.47 -4.21 -4.01
CA LYS A 29 20.71 -5.00 -3.83
C LYS A 29 20.52 -6.51 -3.91
N VAL A 30 19.31 -7.02 -3.62
CA VAL A 30 18.98 -8.45 -3.72
C VAL A 30 18.22 -8.79 -5.00
N GLY A 31 18.20 -7.87 -5.98
CA GLY A 31 17.62 -8.08 -7.30
C GLY A 31 16.14 -7.76 -7.43
N ILE A 32 15.51 -7.21 -6.39
CA ILE A 32 14.11 -6.75 -6.47
C ILE A 32 14.08 -5.44 -7.24
N LYS A 33 13.23 -5.37 -8.25
CA LYS A 33 13.05 -4.17 -9.09
C LYS A 33 11.80 -3.38 -8.67
N ALA A 34 11.67 -2.16 -9.17
CA ALA A 34 10.47 -1.34 -8.97
C ALA A 34 9.19 -2.15 -9.27
N PRO A 35 8.16 -2.08 -8.41
CA PRO A 35 7.94 -1.09 -7.35
C PRO A 35 8.67 -1.35 -6.00
N TYR A 36 9.60 -2.30 -5.91
CA TYR A 36 10.42 -2.65 -4.71
C TYR A 36 9.65 -3.20 -3.51
N LEU A 37 8.40 -2.78 -3.32
CA LEU A 37 7.47 -3.25 -2.31
C LEU A 37 6.40 -4.15 -2.94
N PRO A 38 5.87 -5.14 -2.21
CA PRO A 38 4.83 -6.02 -2.70
C PRO A 38 3.46 -5.34 -2.75
N SER A 39 2.53 -5.88 -3.53
CA SER A 39 1.11 -5.55 -3.42
C SER A 39 0.50 -6.11 -2.14
N LEU A 40 -0.67 -5.59 -1.74
CA LEU A 40 -1.37 -6.05 -0.54
C LEU A 40 -1.78 -7.54 -0.65
N LYS A 41 -2.18 -7.99 -1.85
CA LYS A 41 -2.38 -9.41 -2.21
C LYS A 41 -1.16 -10.29 -1.96
N GLN A 42 0.04 -9.81 -2.32
CA GLN A 42 1.28 -10.57 -2.11
C GLN A 42 1.60 -10.67 -0.61
N VAL A 43 1.44 -9.58 0.15
CA VAL A 43 1.60 -9.60 1.62
C VAL A 43 0.62 -10.59 2.27
N ALA A 44 -0.65 -10.60 1.84
CA ALA A 44 -1.65 -11.55 2.32
C ALA A 44 -1.22 -13.01 2.07
N ARG A 45 -0.70 -13.32 0.88
CA ARG A 45 -0.19 -14.67 0.54
C ARG A 45 1.04 -15.07 1.36
N ILE A 46 1.93 -14.13 1.65
CA ILE A 46 3.10 -14.37 2.52
C ILE A 46 2.64 -14.80 3.92
N ARG A 47 1.63 -14.11 4.46
CA ARG A 47 1.04 -14.41 5.77
C ARG A 47 0.27 -15.72 5.79
N LEU A 48 -0.52 -15.99 4.74
CA LEU A 48 -1.25 -17.26 4.59
C LEU A 48 -0.31 -18.46 4.57
N ALA A 49 0.84 -18.32 3.90
CA ALA A 49 1.92 -19.31 3.87
C ALA A 49 2.73 -19.38 5.18
N GLU A 50 2.33 -18.66 6.23
CA GLU A 50 2.92 -18.67 7.57
C GLU A 50 4.40 -18.28 7.62
N LEU A 51 4.87 -17.54 6.60
CA LEU A 51 6.27 -17.16 6.50
C LEU A 51 6.64 -16.00 7.42
N SER A 52 5.75 -15.02 7.55
CA SER A 52 5.85 -13.93 8.53
C SER A 52 4.51 -13.21 8.65
N ASN A 53 4.21 -12.74 9.87
CA ASN A 53 3.04 -11.94 10.18
C ASN A 53 3.33 -10.43 10.24
N ASP A 54 4.57 -9.98 10.07
CA ASP A 54 4.92 -8.57 10.23
C ASP A 54 4.06 -7.64 9.35
N PHE A 55 3.87 -6.41 9.83
CA PHE A 55 3.32 -5.31 9.06
C PHE A 55 4.20 -5.04 7.82
N SER A 56 3.61 -4.51 6.75
CA SER A 56 4.37 -4.18 5.54
C SER A 56 3.80 -2.99 4.82
N ARG A 57 4.69 -2.11 4.34
CA ARG A 57 4.37 -1.15 3.28
C ARG A 57 4.02 -1.92 2.02
N THR A 58 3.16 -1.34 1.19
CA THR A 58 2.80 -1.93 -0.10
C THR A 58 3.18 -1.01 -1.26
N SER A 59 3.12 -1.54 -2.48
CA SER A 59 3.33 -0.78 -3.71
C SER A 59 2.24 0.28 -3.97
N ILE A 60 1.13 0.25 -3.21
CA ILE A 60 -0.07 1.04 -3.45
C ILE A 60 0.07 2.44 -2.85
N ALA A 61 -0.30 3.46 -3.63
CA ALA A 61 -0.35 4.86 -3.19
C ALA A 61 -1.80 5.33 -2.96
N PRO A 62 -2.13 5.76 -1.75
CA PRO A 62 -3.24 6.68 -1.50
C PRO A 62 -2.90 8.08 -2.01
N ILE A 63 -3.84 8.68 -2.75
CA ILE A 63 -3.72 10.01 -3.36
C ILE A 63 -4.96 10.82 -3.01
N ALA A 64 -4.81 12.00 -2.44
CA ALA A 64 -5.94 12.81 -1.98
C ALA A 64 -5.73 14.30 -2.22
N ILE A 65 -6.84 15.01 -2.44
CA ILE A 65 -6.94 16.48 -2.39
C ILE A 65 -8.12 16.83 -1.49
N LYS A 66 -8.11 18.02 -0.90
CA LYS A 66 -9.16 18.43 0.04
C LYS A 66 -10.54 18.44 -0.62
N GLY A 67 -11.49 17.79 0.03
CA GLY A 67 -12.91 17.81 -0.37
C GLY A 67 -13.30 16.70 -1.35
N GLU A 68 -12.33 15.98 -1.92
CA GLU A 68 -12.56 14.94 -2.90
C GLU A 68 -12.24 13.55 -2.34
N PRO A 69 -12.87 12.46 -2.83
CA PRO A 69 -12.54 11.10 -2.44
C PRO A 69 -11.05 10.76 -2.60
N THR A 70 -10.45 10.07 -1.63
CA THR A 70 -9.12 9.46 -1.78
C THR A 70 -9.13 8.45 -2.94
N ILE A 71 -8.06 8.41 -3.73
CA ILE A 71 -7.84 7.45 -4.81
C ILE A 71 -6.71 6.51 -4.41
N LEU A 72 -6.89 5.22 -4.59
CA LEU A 72 -5.81 4.24 -4.45
C LEU A 72 -5.26 3.87 -5.82
N SER A 73 -3.94 4.02 -6.03
CA SER A 73 -3.22 3.61 -7.24
C SER A 73 -2.31 2.41 -6.95
N LYS A 74 -2.39 1.34 -7.74
CA LYS A 74 -1.50 0.16 -7.60
C LYS A 74 -0.03 0.48 -7.89
N ASP A 75 0.18 1.44 -8.78
CA ASP A 75 1.49 1.95 -9.14
C ASP A 75 1.70 3.29 -8.41
N SER A 76 2.43 3.24 -7.31
CA SER A 76 2.75 4.43 -6.55
C SER A 76 3.79 5.30 -7.29
N PRO A 77 3.51 6.59 -7.51
CA PRO A 77 4.48 7.52 -8.10
C PRO A 77 5.69 7.76 -7.17
N LEU A 78 5.60 7.31 -5.92
CA LEU A 78 6.66 7.45 -4.93
C LEU A 78 7.68 6.28 -4.96
N MET A 79 7.51 5.28 -5.84
CA MET A 79 8.38 4.08 -5.92
C MET A 79 9.71 4.33 -6.65
N ASN A 80 10.36 5.45 -6.36
CA ASN A 80 11.73 5.71 -6.78
C ASN A 80 12.56 6.30 -5.62
N PRO A 81 13.89 6.17 -5.63
CA PRO A 81 14.73 6.57 -4.50
C PRO A 81 14.62 8.05 -4.09
N LEU A 82 14.44 8.97 -5.05
CA LEU A 82 14.34 10.40 -4.77
C LEU A 82 13.04 10.73 -4.04
N MET A 83 11.92 10.23 -4.55
CA MET A 83 10.60 10.46 -3.94
C MET A 83 10.48 9.78 -2.59
N ALA A 84 10.99 8.55 -2.45
CA ALA A 84 11.04 7.86 -1.16
C ALA A 84 11.85 8.65 -0.12
N SER A 85 12.99 9.23 -0.52
CA SER A 85 13.81 10.05 0.38
C SER A 85 13.10 11.34 0.81
N TYR A 86 12.42 12.01 -0.14
CA TYR A 86 11.59 13.18 0.17
C TYR A 86 10.49 12.82 1.17
N THR A 87 9.74 11.75 0.92
CA THR A 87 8.66 11.31 1.81
C THR A 87 9.17 10.96 3.21
N VAL A 88 10.29 10.23 3.33
CA VAL A 88 10.92 9.96 4.62
C VAL A 88 11.28 11.26 5.35
N SER A 89 11.79 12.27 4.63
CA SER A 89 12.10 13.57 5.23
C SER A 89 10.85 14.31 5.71
N GLN A 90 9.72 14.23 4.99
CA GLN A 90 8.47 14.86 5.43
C GLN A 90 7.95 14.19 6.70
N HIS A 91 7.97 12.85 6.76
CA HIS A 91 7.47 12.08 7.89
C HIS A 91 8.31 12.31 9.17
N LYS A 92 9.63 12.45 9.04
CA LYS A 92 10.52 12.88 10.15
C LYS A 92 10.12 14.23 10.76
N ASN A 93 9.47 15.08 9.98
CA ASN A 93 8.97 16.38 10.41
C ASN A 93 7.46 16.37 10.72
N SER A 94 6.86 15.18 10.90
CA SER A 94 5.43 14.98 11.16
C SER A 94 4.54 15.59 10.07
N LYS A 95 4.96 15.48 8.81
CA LYS A 95 4.23 15.96 7.63
C LYS A 95 4.04 14.83 6.62
N TYR A 96 2.92 14.84 5.92
CA TYR A 96 2.76 14.10 4.68
C TYR A 96 3.52 14.79 3.54
N PRO A 97 3.92 14.05 2.49
CA PRO A 97 4.45 14.67 1.29
C PRO A 97 3.31 15.28 0.47
N PHE A 98 3.37 16.60 0.32
CA PHE A 98 2.46 17.38 -0.52
C PHE A 98 3.15 17.82 -1.81
N PHE A 99 2.37 17.88 -2.88
CA PHE A 99 2.75 18.36 -4.20
C PHE A 99 1.83 19.50 -4.60
N GLN A 100 2.41 20.56 -5.17
CA GLN A 100 1.63 21.73 -5.61
C GLN A 100 0.67 21.36 -6.74
N GLY A 101 -0.55 21.88 -6.68
CA GLY A 101 -1.59 21.61 -7.67
C GLY A 101 -2.27 20.25 -7.49
N THR A 102 -3.16 19.93 -8.43
CA THR A 102 -4.03 18.74 -8.40
C THR A 102 -3.75 17.77 -9.56
N ASP A 103 -2.76 18.04 -10.41
CA ASP A 103 -2.53 17.26 -11.65
C ASP A 103 -2.32 15.77 -11.40
N ILE A 104 -1.60 15.40 -10.33
CA ILE A 104 -1.35 13.99 -9.99
C ILE A 104 -2.65 13.30 -9.59
N TYR A 105 -3.47 14.00 -8.81
CA TYR A 105 -4.78 13.50 -8.40
C TYR A 105 -5.73 13.36 -9.59
N GLU A 106 -5.79 14.34 -10.49
CA GLU A 106 -6.63 14.29 -11.69
C GLU A 106 -6.21 13.19 -12.67
N GLN A 107 -4.91 12.92 -12.80
CA GLN A 107 -4.42 11.78 -13.58
C GLN A 107 -4.87 10.45 -12.97
N ALA A 108 -4.77 10.29 -11.66
CA ALA A 108 -5.23 9.08 -10.97
C ALA A 108 -6.77 8.93 -11.08
N ARG A 109 -7.51 10.04 -11.00
CA ARG A 109 -8.97 10.07 -11.19
C ARG A 109 -9.34 9.62 -12.59
N LYS A 110 -8.68 10.14 -13.61
CA LYS A 110 -8.90 9.74 -15.00
C LYS A 110 -8.69 8.24 -15.19
N ILE A 111 -7.59 7.69 -14.67
CA ILE A 111 -7.31 6.24 -14.72
C ILE A 111 -8.43 5.44 -14.03
N ALA A 112 -8.86 5.86 -12.84
CA ALA A 112 -9.91 5.16 -12.10
C ALA A 112 -11.27 5.18 -12.83
N ILE A 113 -11.58 6.28 -13.53
CA ILE A 113 -12.79 6.39 -14.36
C ILE A 113 -12.68 5.51 -15.61
N GLU A 114 -11.54 5.53 -16.31
CA GLU A 114 -11.28 4.66 -17.46
C GLU A 114 -11.43 3.18 -17.11
N ASP A 115 -10.93 2.78 -15.95
CA ASP A 115 -10.93 1.39 -15.49
C ASP A 115 -12.25 0.98 -14.80
N SER A 116 -13.23 1.89 -14.66
CA SER A 116 -14.48 1.62 -13.90
C SER A 116 -15.28 0.42 -14.42
N SER A 117 -15.17 0.11 -15.71
CA SER A 117 -15.83 -1.04 -16.33
C SER A 117 -15.09 -2.37 -16.14
N LEU A 118 -13.84 -2.34 -15.65
CA LEU A 118 -13.05 -3.54 -15.37
C LEU A 118 -13.43 -4.11 -14.00
N SER A 119 -13.18 -5.42 -13.80
CA SER A 119 -13.29 -6.01 -12.48
C SER A 119 -12.30 -5.33 -11.51
N PRO A 120 -12.65 -5.14 -10.22
CA PRO A 120 -11.84 -4.34 -9.30
C PRO A 120 -10.37 -4.77 -9.21
N GLU A 121 -10.10 -6.08 -9.24
CA GLU A 121 -8.73 -6.60 -9.21
C GLU A 121 -7.89 -6.25 -10.44
N LYS A 122 -8.51 -5.94 -11.58
CA LYS A 122 -7.84 -5.54 -12.83
C LYS A 122 -7.66 -4.03 -12.97
N ARG A 123 -8.37 -3.23 -12.17
CA ARG A 123 -8.24 -1.76 -12.19
C ARG A 123 -6.85 -1.34 -11.74
N ARG A 124 -6.29 -0.29 -12.35
CA ARG A 124 -5.01 0.34 -11.98
C ARG A 124 -5.19 1.30 -10.82
N ALA A 125 -6.33 1.99 -10.77
CA ALA A 125 -6.73 2.86 -9.67
C ALA A 125 -8.21 2.69 -9.32
N ILE A 126 -8.57 3.02 -8.08
CA ILE A 126 -9.97 3.05 -7.62
C ILE A 126 -10.22 4.31 -6.78
N ILE A 127 -11.38 4.93 -6.98
CA ILE A 127 -11.87 6.03 -6.16
C ILE A 127 -12.57 5.43 -4.94
N LEU A 128 -12.14 5.79 -3.73
CA LEU A 128 -12.78 5.31 -2.51
C LEU A 128 -14.20 5.89 -2.37
N PRO A 129 -15.12 5.20 -1.68
CA PRO A 129 -16.52 5.62 -1.63
C PRO A 129 -16.73 6.88 -0.79
N HIS A 130 -15.80 7.20 0.11
CA HIS A 130 -15.84 8.37 0.98
C HIS A 130 -14.48 8.67 1.61
N ASN A 131 -14.36 9.85 2.24
CA ASN A 131 -13.15 10.34 2.91
C ASN A 131 -13.02 9.96 4.40
N LYS A 132 -13.77 8.96 4.85
CA LYS A 132 -13.74 8.46 6.22
C LYS A 132 -13.11 7.08 6.28
N ASP A 133 -12.76 6.66 7.49
CA ASP A 133 -12.42 5.27 7.79
C ASP A 133 -13.62 4.37 7.53
N PHE A 134 -13.37 3.14 7.10
CA PHE A 134 -14.40 2.14 6.85
C PHE A 134 -13.90 0.74 7.12
N THR A 135 -14.78 -0.23 6.89
CA THR A 135 -14.47 -1.65 7.01
C THR A 135 -14.53 -2.26 5.64
N LEU A 136 -13.47 -2.98 5.29
CA LEU A 136 -13.40 -3.85 4.12
C LEU A 136 -14.01 -5.19 4.49
N THR A 137 -14.95 -5.65 3.67
CA THR A 137 -15.48 -7.01 3.65
C THR A 137 -15.22 -7.64 2.29
N LEU A 138 -15.45 -8.94 2.17
CA LEU A 138 -15.19 -9.69 0.94
C LEU A 138 -16.03 -9.22 -0.26
N GLU A 139 -17.17 -8.61 0.03
CA GLU A 139 -18.11 -8.10 -0.98
C GLU A 139 -17.75 -6.69 -1.48
N ASN A 140 -16.89 -5.96 -0.77
CA ASN A 140 -16.52 -4.60 -1.17
C ASN A 140 -15.57 -4.60 -2.37
N GLU A 141 -15.81 -3.71 -3.33
CA GLU A 141 -14.93 -3.54 -4.50
C GLU A 141 -13.49 -3.17 -4.08
N GLU A 142 -13.32 -2.41 -3.00
CA GLU A 142 -12.02 -1.99 -2.49
C GLU A 142 -11.22 -3.18 -1.95
N ALA A 143 -11.89 -4.13 -1.29
CA ALA A 143 -11.24 -5.35 -0.82
C ALA A 143 -10.77 -6.18 -2.03
N VAL A 144 -11.63 -6.37 -3.03
CA VAL A 144 -11.28 -7.08 -4.27
C VAL A 144 -10.17 -6.35 -5.04
N PHE A 145 -10.16 -5.02 -5.06
CA PHE A 145 -9.10 -4.22 -5.67
C PHE A 145 -7.74 -4.45 -4.99
N LEU A 146 -7.71 -4.46 -3.65
CA LEU A 146 -6.50 -4.54 -2.83
C LEU A 146 -5.93 -5.96 -2.75
N LEU A 147 -6.81 -6.93 -2.49
CA LEU A 147 -6.47 -8.31 -2.14
C LEU A 147 -6.72 -9.28 -3.31
N GLY A 148 -7.60 -8.93 -4.24
CA GLY A 148 -8.05 -9.81 -5.33
C GLY A 148 -9.17 -10.76 -4.90
N GLU A 149 -9.80 -11.42 -5.86
CA GLU A 149 -10.98 -12.28 -5.60
C GLU A 149 -10.66 -13.53 -4.76
N THR A 150 -9.39 -13.94 -4.71
CA THR A 150 -8.95 -15.20 -4.09
C THR A 150 -8.52 -15.05 -2.62
N THR A 151 -9.08 -14.12 -1.86
CA THR A 151 -8.60 -13.83 -0.48
C THR A 151 -9.57 -14.16 0.64
N GLN A 152 -10.64 -14.89 0.35
CA GLN A 152 -11.51 -15.50 1.36
C GLN A 152 -10.70 -16.14 2.50
N GLU A 153 -9.69 -16.92 2.14
CA GLU A 153 -8.80 -17.59 3.10
C GLU A 153 -8.10 -16.63 4.06
N TYR A 154 -7.69 -15.44 3.60
CA TYR A 154 -7.08 -14.44 4.47
C TYR A 154 -8.09 -13.90 5.47
N PHE A 155 -9.29 -13.59 4.98
CA PHE A 155 -10.38 -13.11 5.82
C PHE A 155 -10.75 -14.16 6.87
N ASP A 156 -10.85 -15.43 6.51
CA ASP A 156 -11.22 -16.50 7.44
C ASP A 156 -10.14 -16.78 8.50
N LYS A 157 -8.86 -16.69 8.10
CA LYS A 157 -7.74 -17.03 8.99
C LYS A 157 -7.35 -15.90 9.95
N PHE A 158 -7.31 -14.66 9.47
CA PHE A 158 -6.68 -13.55 10.17
C PHE A 158 -7.64 -12.42 10.56
N THR A 159 -8.92 -12.58 10.23
CA THR A 159 -9.93 -11.55 10.43
C THR A 159 -11.22 -12.20 10.90
N ASN A 160 -12.12 -11.45 11.52
CA ASN A 160 -13.49 -11.92 11.75
C ASN A 160 -14.38 -11.53 10.54
N GLY A 161 -13.89 -11.80 9.33
CA GLY A 161 -14.52 -11.38 8.08
C GLY A 161 -14.40 -9.87 7.77
N GLN A 162 -13.56 -9.13 8.49
CA GLN A 162 -13.49 -7.67 8.41
C GLN A 162 -12.07 -7.14 8.59
N ILE A 163 -11.67 -6.18 7.74
CA ILE A 163 -10.40 -5.45 7.86
C ILE A 163 -10.71 -3.96 8.00
N LYS A 164 -10.15 -3.29 9.00
CA LYS A 164 -10.31 -1.83 9.14
C LYS A 164 -9.46 -1.11 8.10
N PHE A 165 -10.05 -0.12 7.43
CA PHE A 165 -9.36 0.79 6.54
C PHE A 165 -9.31 2.18 7.19
N TYR A 166 -8.11 2.65 7.48
CA TYR A 166 -7.83 3.99 8.02
C TYR A 166 -7.45 4.90 6.85
N ASN A 167 -8.26 5.92 6.60
CA ASN A 167 -8.13 6.77 5.41
C ASN A 167 -7.19 7.96 5.66
N LEU A 168 -6.79 8.62 4.57
CA LEU A 168 -6.00 9.85 4.62
C LEU A 168 -6.82 10.99 5.24
N ARG A 169 -6.19 11.72 6.18
CA ARG A 169 -6.73 12.98 6.69
C ARG A 169 -6.32 14.13 5.79
N GLN A 170 -7.27 14.66 5.04
CA GLN A 170 -7.08 15.80 4.13
C GLN A 170 -7.11 17.12 4.91
N SER A 171 -6.18 18.04 4.63
CA SER A 171 -6.08 19.31 5.38
C SER A 171 -5.73 20.53 4.52
N GLU A 172 -4.91 20.38 3.47
CA GLU A 172 -4.37 21.51 2.70
C GLU A 172 -5.16 21.82 1.41
N ASP A 173 -5.38 23.11 1.13
CA ASP A 173 -6.01 23.59 -0.11
C ASP A 173 -5.02 23.57 -1.29
N ASN A 174 -5.50 23.26 -2.51
CA ASN A 174 -4.75 23.31 -3.76
C ASN A 174 -3.45 22.46 -3.80
N GLN A 175 -3.39 21.38 -3.02
CA GLN A 175 -2.26 20.46 -2.98
C GLN A 175 -2.72 19.01 -3.07
N THR A 176 -1.89 18.18 -3.72
CA THR A 176 -2.05 16.73 -3.72
C THR A 176 -1.22 16.10 -2.63
N LEU A 177 -1.87 15.34 -1.75
CA LEU A 177 -1.26 14.45 -0.78
C LEU A 177 -1.07 13.08 -1.42
N ILE A 178 0.13 12.50 -1.33
CA ILE A 178 0.38 11.12 -1.73
C ILE A 178 1.02 10.38 -0.56
N ASN A 179 0.65 9.14 -0.26
CA ASN A 179 1.32 8.37 0.78
C ASN A 179 1.61 6.93 0.32
N TYR A 180 1.98 6.06 1.27
CA TYR A 180 2.10 4.62 1.10
C TYR A 180 1.00 3.93 1.89
N LEU A 181 0.40 2.91 1.29
CA LEU A 181 -0.56 2.08 1.97
C LEU A 181 0.17 1.01 2.81
N TRP A 182 -0.11 1.00 4.10
CA TRP A 182 0.36 -0.03 5.04
C TRP A 182 -0.66 -1.14 5.20
N PHE A 183 -0.15 -2.36 5.39
CA PHE A 183 -0.95 -3.50 5.82
C PHE A 183 -0.43 -4.01 7.17
N ASN A 184 -1.21 -3.74 8.22
CA ASN A 184 -0.87 -4.05 9.61
C ASN A 184 -0.74 -5.56 9.82
N ASP A 185 0.01 -5.96 10.85
CA ASP A 185 0.11 -7.37 11.20
C ASP A 185 -1.23 -7.94 11.70
N PRO A 186 -1.46 -9.26 11.53
CA PRO A 186 -2.65 -9.91 12.05
C PRO A 186 -2.77 -9.95 13.58
N CYS A 187 -1.66 -9.86 14.33
CA CYS A 187 -1.67 -10.05 15.78
C CYS A 187 -2.37 -8.92 16.53
N TYR A 188 -2.31 -7.69 16.01
CA TYR A 188 -3.01 -6.53 16.57
C TYR A 188 -4.33 -6.22 15.84
N GLY A 189 -4.78 -7.11 14.97
CA GLY A 189 -5.94 -6.94 14.10
C GLY A 189 -5.53 -6.43 12.73
N SER A 190 -5.77 -7.26 11.70
CA SER A 190 -5.51 -6.89 10.30
C SER A 190 -6.17 -5.55 9.98
N GLY A 191 -5.37 -4.61 9.48
CA GLY A 191 -5.79 -3.25 9.15
C GLY A 191 -5.01 -2.69 7.98
N VAL A 192 -5.64 -1.84 7.20
CA VAL A 192 -5.05 -1.15 6.06
C VAL A 192 -4.99 0.33 6.41
N ASP A 193 -3.81 0.93 6.37
CA ASP A 193 -3.62 2.32 6.78
C ASP A 193 -3.05 3.15 5.62
N ALA A 194 -3.86 4.09 5.13
CA ALA A 194 -3.48 5.03 4.09
C ALA A 194 -2.74 6.27 4.65
N GLY A 195 -2.85 6.53 5.95
CA GLY A 195 -2.35 7.71 6.65
C GLY A 195 -1.22 7.48 7.64
N ASP A 196 -0.66 6.28 7.78
CA ASP A 196 0.43 6.02 8.72
C ASP A 196 1.66 6.92 8.43
N TRP A 197 2.19 7.54 9.49
CA TRP A 197 3.33 8.45 9.45
C TRP A 197 4.69 7.75 9.65
N SER A 198 4.72 6.44 9.88
CA SER A 198 5.91 5.71 10.32
C SER A 198 6.87 5.28 9.19
N LEU A 199 7.05 6.13 8.17
CA LEU A 199 7.95 5.83 7.05
C LEU A 199 9.43 5.99 7.38
N ASP A 200 9.74 6.77 8.42
CA ASP A 200 11.07 7.02 8.95
C ASP A 200 11.46 6.10 10.12
N ASN A 201 10.49 5.47 10.78
CA ASN A 201 10.66 4.73 12.03
C ASN A 201 11.25 3.31 11.91
N GLY A 202 11.85 2.95 10.77
CA GLY A 202 12.52 1.64 10.68
C GLY A 202 11.57 0.44 10.56
N GLY A 203 10.28 0.65 10.29
CA GLY A 203 9.28 -0.41 10.18
C GLY A 203 9.69 -1.53 9.23
N ARG A 204 9.23 -2.78 9.50
CA ARG A 204 9.51 -3.91 8.62
C ARG A 204 8.66 -3.82 7.37
N SER A 205 9.24 -4.17 6.24
CA SER A 205 8.52 -4.39 4.99
C SER A 205 9.03 -5.65 4.32
N PHE A 206 8.16 -6.27 3.55
CA PHE A 206 8.54 -7.34 2.64
C PHE A 206 9.02 -6.79 1.30
N GLY A 207 9.75 -7.60 0.56
CA GLY A 207 10.11 -7.42 -0.84
C GLY A 207 10.11 -8.78 -1.53
N VAL A 208 9.78 -8.83 -2.83
CA VAL A 208 9.57 -10.10 -3.55
C VAL A 208 10.38 -10.15 -4.85
N VAL A 209 11.08 -11.27 -5.08
CA VAL A 209 11.76 -11.56 -6.35
C VAL A 209 10.96 -12.63 -7.10
N PHE A 210 10.52 -12.29 -8.32
CA PHE A 210 9.93 -13.23 -9.26
C PHE A 210 11.04 -13.82 -10.14
N PHE A 211 11.03 -15.15 -10.29
CA PHE A 211 11.86 -15.86 -11.27
C PHE A 211 10.97 -16.33 -12.42
#